data_AF-A0A1B6VP68-F1
#
_entry.id   AF-A0A1B6VP68-F1
#
_cell.length_a   1.000
_cell.length_b   1.000
_cell.length_c   1.000
_cell.angle_alpha   90.00
_cell.angle_beta   90.00
_cell.angle_gamma   90.00
#
_symmetry.space_group_name_H-M   'P 1'
#
loop_
_entity.id
_entity.type
_entity.pdbx_description
1 polymer ?
#
loop_
_entity_poly.entity_id
_entity_poly.type
_entity_poly.pdbx_seq_one_letter_code
_entity_poly.pdbx_strand_id
1 'polypeptide(L)'
;MKPLDTPKLVKIMAIANDPNSPAGERQAARARAEAMVTAAGYTASDTDALAQTAPRSSEASNPFSAFDDEMEKREPGYKAKRAAEQAERLRKRSEERARIIRTYGSEEAARAPTVLEKMVLQAVHPFIRVKKWREGRESGEYETLLGWTAHDFFKECPPRVQKAIEKAIPMPTNVAQAWEELSFWELREEELDHVVGGINPQFSPDWYLADACAHRRNIIRDLVEHKLRAQNITEIQIRLEYLHHTGCLHDEEPATALIADLEALRERLEALS
;
A
#
# COMPACT_ATOMS: atom_id res chain seq x y z
N MET A 1 15.45 -44.82 -6.07
CA MET A 1 15.71 -44.07 -4.83
C MET A 1 16.00 -42.63 -5.20
N LYS A 2 15.33 -41.63 -4.62
CA LYS A 2 15.61 -40.22 -4.93
C LYS A 2 16.76 -39.75 -4.02
N PRO A 3 17.76 -39.01 -4.53
CA PRO A 3 18.78 -38.42 -3.67
C PRO A 3 18.12 -37.43 -2.69
N LEU A 4 18.59 -37.43 -1.43
CA LEU A 4 18.07 -36.52 -0.40
C LEU A 4 18.55 -35.09 -0.66
N ASP A 5 17.60 -34.17 -0.83
CA ASP A 5 17.87 -32.73 -0.93
C ASP A 5 18.06 -32.16 0.48
N THR A 6 19.30 -32.19 0.96
CA THR A 6 19.66 -31.81 2.33
C THR A 6 19.44 -30.31 2.63
N PRO A 7 19.74 -29.33 1.74
CA PRO A 7 19.38 -27.93 1.98
C PRO A 7 17.88 -27.71 2.13
N LYS A 8 17.07 -28.41 1.33
CA LYS A 8 15.61 -28.32 1.41
C LYS A 8 15.05 -28.97 2.67
N LEU A 9 15.63 -30.08 3.11
CA LEU A 9 15.29 -30.71 4.38
C LEU A 9 15.51 -29.74 5.55
N VAL A 10 16.66 -29.05 5.60
CA VAL A 10 16.98 -28.05 6.63
C VAL A 10 15.94 -26.93 6.66
N LYS A 11 15.56 -26.38 5.50
CA LYS A 11 14.55 -25.30 5.42
C LYS A 11 13.17 -25.73 5.93
N ILE A 12 12.72 -26.92 5.54
CA ILE A 12 11.42 -27.44 5.99
C ILE A 12 11.43 -27.70 7.49
N MET A 13 12.54 -28.21 8.03
CA MET A 13 12.71 -28.44 9.46
C MET A 13 12.81 -27.16 10.28
N ALA A 14 13.32 -26.06 9.69
CA ALA A 14 13.26 -24.74 10.33
C ALA A 14 11.82 -24.27 10.55
N ILE A 15 10.93 -24.47 9.57
CA ILE A 15 9.50 -24.15 9.69
C ILE A 15 8.82 -25.09 10.70
N ALA A 16 9.12 -26.38 10.66
CA ALA A 16 8.55 -27.35 11.59
C ALA A 16 8.87 -27.05 13.06
N ASN A 17 10.04 -26.44 13.32
CA ASN A 17 10.55 -26.15 14.66
C ASN A 17 10.40 -24.68 15.09
N ASP A 18 9.91 -23.78 14.23
CA ASP A 18 9.74 -22.36 14.56
C ASP A 18 8.51 -22.14 15.46
N PRO A 19 8.67 -21.70 16.72
CA PRO A 19 7.55 -21.50 17.63
C PRO A 19 6.57 -20.41 17.19
N ASN A 20 6.97 -19.52 16.27
CA ASN A 20 6.11 -18.45 15.74
C ASN A 20 5.26 -18.90 14.53
N SER A 21 5.55 -20.07 13.95
CA SER A 21 4.79 -20.61 12.83
C SER A 21 3.46 -21.23 13.31
N PRO A 22 2.33 -21.01 12.60
CA PRO A 22 1.03 -21.60 12.93
C PRO A 22 1.11 -23.13 13.11
N ALA A 23 0.35 -23.69 14.06
CA ALA A 23 0.44 -25.12 14.41
C ALA A 23 0.21 -26.06 13.21
N GLY A 24 -0.73 -25.72 12.31
CA GLY A 24 -0.98 -26.50 11.09
C GLY A 24 0.19 -26.47 10.10
N GLU A 25 0.90 -25.35 9.99
CA GLU A 25 2.07 -25.22 9.11
C GLU A 25 3.26 -26.01 9.66
N ARG A 26 3.47 -25.99 10.98
CA ARG A 26 4.50 -26.82 11.63
C ARG A 26 4.27 -28.31 11.39
N GLN A 27 3.03 -28.77 11.54
CA GLN A 27 2.67 -30.17 11.32
C GLN A 27 2.83 -30.59 9.85
N ALA A 28 2.40 -29.74 8.91
CA ALA A 28 2.55 -29.99 7.48
C ALA A 28 4.03 -30.01 7.06
N ALA A 29 4.85 -29.11 7.61
CA ALA A 29 6.29 -29.09 7.38
C ALA A 29 6.95 -30.36 7.91
N ARG A 30 6.58 -30.81 9.12
CA ARG A 30 7.09 -32.05 9.71
C ARG A 30 6.78 -33.28 8.84
N ALA A 31 5.52 -33.45 8.45
CA ALA A 31 5.10 -34.56 7.59
C ALA A 31 5.82 -34.55 6.22
N ARG A 32 6.09 -33.35 5.69
CA ARG A 32 6.82 -33.19 4.43
C ARG A 32 8.30 -33.55 4.55
N ALA A 33 8.94 -33.23 5.67
CA ALA A 33 10.32 -33.61 5.94
C ALA A 33 10.46 -35.14 6.05
N GLU A 34 9.56 -35.78 6.80
CA GLU A 34 9.52 -37.25 6.96
C GLU A 34 9.30 -37.97 5.62
N ALA A 35 8.41 -37.45 4.77
CA ALA A 35 8.18 -37.99 3.44
C ALA A 35 9.42 -37.85 2.52
N MET A 36 10.16 -36.75 2.63
CA MET A 36 11.40 -36.54 1.87
C MET A 36 12.50 -37.52 2.29
N VAL A 37 12.66 -37.72 3.59
CA VAL A 37 13.65 -38.64 4.18
C VAL A 37 13.32 -40.08 3.80
N THR A 38 12.05 -40.46 3.89
CA THR A 38 11.56 -41.80 3.50
C THR A 38 11.75 -42.07 2.00
N ALA A 39 11.46 -41.08 1.15
CA ALA A 39 11.65 -41.21 -0.30
C ALA A 39 13.13 -41.36 -0.71
N ALA A 40 14.05 -40.95 0.16
CA ALA A 40 15.49 -41.11 0.01
C ALA A 40 16.03 -42.41 0.62
N GLY A 41 15.17 -43.27 1.18
CA GLY A 41 15.54 -44.60 1.70
C GLY A 41 15.93 -44.62 3.18
N TYR A 42 15.71 -43.52 3.90
CA TYR A 42 15.91 -43.44 5.35
C TYR A 42 14.59 -43.67 6.10
N THR A 43 14.64 -43.81 7.42
CA THR A 43 13.44 -43.91 8.25
C THR A 43 12.92 -42.52 8.63
N ALA A 44 11.61 -42.37 8.85
CA ALA A 44 11.04 -41.10 9.30
C ALA A 44 11.66 -40.59 10.61
N SER A 45 12.14 -41.49 11.48
CA SER A 45 12.88 -41.15 12.70
C SER A 45 14.25 -40.51 12.44
N ASP A 46 14.85 -40.71 11.26
CA ASP A 46 16.14 -40.12 10.92
C ASP A 46 16.04 -38.62 10.55
N THR A 47 14.82 -38.08 10.47
CA THR A 47 14.55 -36.72 9.97
C THR A 47 15.29 -35.64 10.75
N ASP A 48 15.28 -35.69 12.08
CA ASP A 48 15.98 -34.70 12.92
C ASP A 48 17.50 -34.84 12.81
N ALA A 49 18.01 -36.08 12.83
CA ALA A 49 19.44 -36.36 12.74
C ALA A 49 20.02 -35.90 11.40
N LEU A 50 19.34 -36.23 10.29
CA LEU A 50 19.76 -35.85 8.94
C LEU A 50 19.69 -34.34 8.70
N ALA A 51 18.72 -33.64 9.29
CA ALA A 51 18.64 -32.19 9.24
C ALA A 51 19.76 -31.51 10.04
N GLN A 52 20.22 -32.11 11.14
CA GLN A 52 21.31 -31.58 11.95
C GLN A 52 22.70 -31.82 11.34
N THR A 53 22.89 -32.94 10.63
CA THR A 53 24.16 -33.29 9.98
C THR A 53 24.32 -32.67 8.59
N ALA A 54 23.24 -32.13 8.01
CA ALA A 54 23.29 -31.46 6.73
C ALA A 54 24.21 -30.23 6.81
N PRO A 55 25.15 -30.04 5.87
CA PRO A 55 25.93 -28.81 5.80
C PRO A 55 24.92 -27.67 5.68
N ARG A 56 24.89 -26.80 6.70
CA ARG A 56 24.07 -25.58 6.67
C ARG A 56 24.52 -24.83 5.43
N SER A 57 23.69 -24.83 4.38
CA SER A 57 23.90 -23.91 3.28
C SER A 57 23.96 -22.54 3.93
N SER A 58 25.13 -21.89 3.85
CA SER A 58 25.29 -20.50 4.26
C SER A 58 24.05 -19.77 3.79
N GLU A 59 23.38 -19.09 4.72
CA GLU A 59 22.23 -18.24 4.44
C GLU A 59 22.39 -17.66 3.05
N ALA A 60 21.40 -17.83 2.18
CA ALA A 60 21.42 -17.20 0.88
C ALA A 60 21.74 -15.73 1.14
N SER A 61 23.00 -15.35 0.85
CA SER A 61 23.57 -14.09 1.29
C SER A 61 22.67 -13.04 0.71
N ASN A 62 21.83 -12.43 1.54
CA ASN A 62 21.15 -11.23 1.14
C ASN A 62 22.29 -10.30 0.70
N PRO A 63 22.36 -9.87 -0.56
CA PRO A 63 23.49 -9.07 -1.04
C PRO A 63 23.69 -7.77 -0.24
N PHE A 64 22.74 -7.45 0.64
CA PHE A 64 22.74 -6.33 1.58
C PHE A 64 22.96 -6.71 3.06
N SER A 65 23.10 -7.99 3.45
CA SER A 65 23.37 -8.32 4.86
C SER A 65 24.71 -7.79 5.35
N ALA A 66 25.69 -7.70 4.45
CA ALA A 66 26.99 -7.10 4.72
C ALA A 66 26.94 -5.56 4.76
N PHE A 67 25.84 -4.93 4.32
CA PHE A 67 25.75 -3.46 4.26
C PHE A 67 25.70 -2.85 5.66
N ASP A 68 24.88 -3.39 6.56
CA ASP A 68 24.78 -2.89 7.93
C ASP A 68 26.08 -3.13 8.72
N ASP A 69 26.78 -4.24 8.44
CA ASP A 69 28.10 -4.54 9.01
C ASP A 69 29.18 -3.57 8.49
N GLU A 70 29.15 -3.24 7.20
CA GLU A 70 30.08 -2.30 6.58
C GLU A 70 29.83 -0.86 7.05
N MET A 71 28.55 -0.47 7.18
CA MET A 71 28.16 0.82 7.74
C MET A 71 28.53 0.94 9.21
N GLU A 72 28.41 -0.12 10.02
CA GLU A 72 28.85 -0.10 11.42
C GLU A 72 30.37 0.07 11.55
N LYS A 73 31.16 -0.51 10.64
CA LYS A 73 32.62 -0.29 10.60
C LYS A 73 32.96 1.15 10.21
N ARG A 74 32.20 1.75 9.30
CA ARG A 74 32.42 3.11 8.77
C ARG A 74 31.89 4.20 9.71
N GLU A 75 30.77 3.94 10.38
CA GLU A 75 30.07 4.81 11.32
C GLU A 75 29.67 3.99 12.56
N PRO A 76 30.56 3.88 13.58
CA PRO A 76 30.24 3.17 14.82
C PRO A 76 28.97 3.73 15.47
N GLY A 77 28.01 2.84 15.76
CA GLY A 77 26.68 3.19 16.24
C GLY A 77 25.59 3.27 15.17
N TYR A 78 25.91 3.04 13.89
CA TYR A 78 24.92 3.02 12.79
C TYR A 78 23.75 2.08 13.06
N LYS A 79 24.02 0.84 13.48
CA LYS A 79 22.98 -0.16 13.78
C LYS A 79 22.12 0.27 14.97
N ALA A 80 22.74 0.84 16.01
CA ALA A 80 22.01 1.33 17.17
C ALA A 80 21.09 2.50 16.81
N LYS A 81 21.58 3.44 15.98
CA LYS A 81 20.79 4.56 15.45
C LYS A 81 19.62 4.07 14.58
N ARG A 82 19.86 3.12 13.68
CA ARG A 82 18.82 2.51 12.82
C ARG A 82 17.77 1.77 13.64
N ALA A 83 18.20 0.99 14.63
CA ALA A 83 17.29 0.30 15.54
C ALA A 83 16.43 1.31 16.34
N ALA A 84 17.02 2.41 16.82
CA ALA A 84 16.28 3.48 17.49
C ALA A 84 15.28 4.18 16.57
N GLU A 85 15.67 4.51 15.32
CA GLU A 85 14.78 5.07 14.31
C GLU A 85 13.62 4.14 13.98
N GLN A 86 13.88 2.84 13.84
CA GLN A 86 12.84 1.84 13.59
C GLN A 86 11.89 1.70 14.78
N ALA A 87 12.43 1.62 16.00
CA ALA A 87 11.63 1.56 17.22
C ALA A 87 10.72 2.79 17.36
N GLU A 88 11.24 3.98 17.07
CA GLU A 88 10.46 5.22 17.09
C GLU A 88 9.37 5.24 16.01
N ARG A 89 9.67 4.78 14.79
CA ARG A 89 8.65 4.64 13.72
C ARG A 89 7.54 3.68 14.12
N LEU A 90 7.90 2.53 14.71
CA LEU A 90 6.94 1.54 15.18
C LEU A 90 6.10 2.09 16.34
N ARG A 91 6.70 2.86 17.25
CA ARG A 91 6.00 3.55 18.34
C ARG A 91 4.98 4.56 17.80
N LYS A 92 5.40 5.44 16.88
CA LYS A 92 4.47 6.40 16.26
C LYS A 92 3.34 5.71 15.51
N ARG A 93 3.64 4.66 14.73
CA ARG A 93 2.62 3.88 14.02
C ARG A 93 1.65 3.19 14.98
N SER A 94 2.12 2.65 16.10
CA SER A 94 1.25 1.98 17.06
C SER A 94 0.36 2.98 17.82
N GLU A 95 0.88 4.16 18.15
CA GLU A 95 0.10 5.26 18.73
C GLU A 95 -1.00 5.74 17.78
N GLU A 96 -0.65 5.94 16.51
CA GLU A 96 -1.59 6.40 15.51
C GLU A 96 -2.68 5.37 15.21
N ARG A 97 -2.29 4.09 15.05
CA ARG A 97 -3.24 2.99 14.92
C ARG A 97 -4.17 2.91 16.13
N ALA A 98 -3.66 3.10 17.35
CA ALA A 98 -4.49 3.11 18.55
C ALA A 98 -5.45 4.32 18.59
N ARG A 99 -5.03 5.49 18.09
CA ARG A 99 -5.91 6.65 17.91
C ARG A 99 -7.05 6.33 16.94
N ILE A 100 -6.73 5.79 15.76
CA ILE A 100 -7.72 5.44 14.74
C ILE A 100 -8.72 4.40 15.26
N ILE A 101 -8.25 3.33 15.88
CA ILE A 101 -9.12 2.29 16.46
C ILE A 101 -10.06 2.89 17.50
N ARG A 102 -9.60 3.87 18.31
CA ARG A 102 -10.45 4.57 19.27
C ARG A 102 -11.52 5.42 18.58
N THR A 103 -11.18 6.10 17.50
CA THR A 103 -12.11 6.93 16.71
C THR A 103 -13.23 6.08 16.10
N TYR A 104 -12.90 4.95 15.50
CA TYR A 104 -13.86 4.05 14.84
C TYR A 104 -14.48 3.01 15.77
N GLY A 105 -13.99 2.89 17.01
CA GLY A 105 -14.43 1.95 18.04
C GLY A 105 -13.83 0.54 17.91
N SER A 106 -13.38 0.13 16.72
CA SER A 106 -12.67 -1.13 16.51
C SER A 106 -11.81 -1.08 15.26
N GLU A 107 -10.87 -2.02 15.14
CA GLU A 107 -10.09 -2.20 13.92
C GLU A 107 -10.95 -2.61 12.72
N GLU A 108 -11.94 -3.48 12.92
CA GLU A 108 -12.87 -3.88 11.86
C GLU A 108 -13.66 -2.67 11.34
N ALA A 109 -14.17 -1.84 12.24
CA ALA A 109 -14.88 -0.60 11.88
C ALA A 109 -13.95 0.41 11.18
N ALA A 110 -12.67 0.49 11.56
CA ALA A 110 -11.69 1.34 10.89
C ALA A 110 -11.37 0.87 9.47
N ARG A 111 -11.35 -0.44 9.22
CA ARG A 111 -11.14 -1.04 7.88
C ARG A 111 -12.41 -0.99 7.01
N ALA A 112 -13.58 -0.94 7.62
CA ALA A 112 -14.84 -0.98 6.88
C ALA A 112 -15.01 0.27 5.98
N PRO A 113 -15.58 0.12 4.77
CA PRO A 113 -15.88 1.26 3.91
C PRO A 113 -16.81 2.28 4.59
N THR A 114 -16.41 3.55 4.51
CA THR A 114 -17.20 4.73 4.89
C THR A 114 -18.42 4.91 3.98
N VAL A 115 -19.30 5.86 4.30
CA VAL A 115 -20.46 6.18 3.47
C VAL A 115 -20.06 6.61 2.06
N LEU A 116 -19.05 7.48 1.94
CA LEU A 116 -18.56 7.95 0.63
C LEU A 116 -17.92 6.81 -0.18
N GLU A 117 -17.11 5.97 0.45
CA GLU A 117 -16.55 4.78 -0.19
C GLU A 117 -17.66 3.84 -0.69
N LYS A 118 -18.68 3.59 0.13
CA LYS A 118 -19.83 2.76 -0.27
C LYS A 118 -20.58 3.32 -1.48
N MET A 119 -20.79 4.63 -1.54
CA MET A 119 -21.45 5.28 -2.69
C MET A 119 -20.65 5.07 -3.98
N VAL A 120 -19.33 5.26 -3.93
CA VAL A 120 -18.44 5.03 -5.08
C VAL A 120 -18.42 3.57 -5.48
N LEU A 121 -18.24 2.66 -4.53
CA LEU A 121 -18.21 1.21 -4.76
C LEU A 121 -19.53 0.69 -5.35
N GLN A 122 -20.66 1.17 -4.85
CA GLN A 122 -21.98 0.82 -5.39
C GLN A 122 -22.15 1.30 -6.85
N ALA A 123 -21.66 2.49 -7.17
CA ALA A 123 -21.76 3.04 -8.52
C ALA A 123 -20.94 2.22 -9.55
N VAL A 124 -19.78 1.69 -9.13
CA VAL A 124 -18.92 0.90 -10.02
C VAL A 124 -19.17 -0.61 -9.99
N HIS A 125 -19.98 -1.11 -9.05
CA HIS A 125 -20.29 -2.52 -8.89
C HIS A 125 -20.63 -3.27 -10.21
N PRO A 126 -21.41 -2.71 -11.16
CA PRO A 126 -21.68 -3.38 -12.45
C PRO A 126 -20.45 -3.65 -13.33
N PHE A 127 -19.34 -2.96 -13.07
CA PHE A 127 -18.11 -3.02 -13.85
C PHE A 127 -17.07 -3.98 -13.27
N ILE A 128 -17.30 -4.53 -12.08
CA ILE A 128 -16.37 -5.45 -11.42
C ILE A 128 -16.17 -6.71 -12.26
N ARG A 129 -14.91 -7.10 -12.46
CA ARG A 129 -14.47 -8.33 -13.13
C ARG A 129 -13.38 -8.97 -12.29
N VAL A 130 -13.57 -10.25 -11.96
CA VAL A 130 -12.56 -11.04 -11.27
C VAL A 130 -11.51 -11.51 -12.28
N LYS A 131 -10.26 -11.16 -12.04
CA LYS A 131 -9.12 -11.61 -12.83
C LYS A 131 -8.27 -12.57 -12.01
N LYS A 132 -7.85 -13.65 -12.65
CA LYS A 132 -6.91 -14.61 -12.08
C LYS A 132 -5.49 -14.15 -12.37
N TRP A 133 -4.64 -14.17 -11.36
CA TRP A 133 -3.20 -14.03 -11.54
C TRP A 133 -2.51 -15.35 -11.19
N ARG A 134 -1.35 -15.57 -11.80
CA ARG A 134 -0.49 -16.72 -11.52
C ARG A 134 0.95 -16.30 -11.67
N GLU A 135 1.71 -16.42 -10.59
CA GLU A 135 3.14 -16.18 -10.58
C GLU A 135 3.85 -17.40 -10.01
N GLY A 136 4.50 -18.16 -10.89
CA GLY A 136 5.11 -19.44 -10.53
C GLY A 136 4.10 -20.46 -9.97
N ARG A 137 4.22 -20.72 -8.66
CA ARG A 137 3.35 -21.67 -7.92
C ARG A 137 2.19 -20.98 -7.20
N GLU A 138 2.19 -19.66 -7.13
CA GLU A 138 1.15 -18.88 -6.50
C GLU A 138 0.10 -18.50 -7.55
N SER A 139 -1.15 -18.52 -7.12
CA SER A 139 -2.27 -18.08 -7.92
C SER A 139 -3.31 -17.47 -7.02
N GLY A 140 -3.91 -16.38 -7.46
CA GLY A 140 -4.98 -15.71 -6.74
C GLY A 140 -5.98 -15.08 -7.69
N GLU A 141 -6.99 -14.48 -7.10
CA GLU A 141 -8.02 -13.73 -7.79
C GLU A 141 -8.02 -12.30 -7.23
N TYR A 142 -8.24 -11.33 -8.10
CA TYR A 142 -8.40 -9.93 -7.73
C TYR A 142 -9.47 -9.28 -8.58
N GLU A 143 -10.13 -8.28 -8.02
CA GLU A 143 -11.16 -7.52 -8.71
C GLU A 143 -10.54 -6.44 -9.59
N THR A 144 -11.19 -6.15 -10.71
CA THR A 144 -10.81 -5.10 -11.66
C THR A 144 -12.08 -4.42 -12.16
N LEU A 145 -11.98 -3.19 -12.66
CA LEU A 145 -13.11 -2.45 -13.25
C LEU A 145 -13.01 -2.51 -14.77
N LEU A 146 -13.69 -3.48 -15.38
CA LEU A 146 -13.56 -3.81 -16.81
C LEU A 146 -12.11 -4.12 -17.24
N GLY A 147 -11.33 -4.78 -16.37
CA GLY A 147 -9.93 -5.12 -16.63
C GLY A 147 -8.94 -3.98 -16.38
N TRP A 148 -9.43 -2.84 -15.88
CA TRP A 148 -8.62 -1.72 -15.40
C TRP A 148 -8.52 -1.75 -13.87
N THR A 149 -7.36 -1.34 -13.36
CA THR A 149 -7.10 -1.06 -11.94
C THR A 149 -6.46 0.31 -11.82
N ALA A 150 -6.53 0.95 -10.65
CA ALA A 150 -5.85 2.23 -10.42
C ALA A 150 -4.31 2.11 -10.51
N HIS A 151 -3.79 0.87 -10.56
CA HIS A 151 -2.37 0.54 -10.65
C HIS A 151 -1.88 0.34 -12.09
N ASP A 152 -2.80 0.32 -13.06
CA ASP A 152 -2.41 0.28 -14.47
C ASP A 152 -1.88 1.66 -14.90
N PHE A 153 -0.63 2.00 -14.55
CA PHE A 153 0.02 3.28 -14.87
C PHE A 153 -0.04 3.68 -16.35
N PHE A 154 -0.17 2.70 -17.25
CA PHE A 154 -0.22 2.89 -18.69
C PHE A 154 -1.62 2.78 -19.30
N LYS A 155 -2.66 2.56 -18.48
CA LYS A 155 -4.04 2.46 -18.97
C LYS A 155 -4.92 3.53 -18.36
N GLU A 156 -5.65 4.19 -19.23
CA GLU A 156 -6.71 5.11 -18.83
C GLU A 156 -7.90 4.34 -18.22
N CYS A 157 -8.54 4.99 -17.25
CA CYS A 157 -9.78 4.49 -16.66
C CYS A 157 -10.85 4.39 -17.77
N PRO A 158 -11.56 3.26 -17.91
CA PRO A 158 -12.62 3.13 -18.91
C PRO A 158 -13.66 4.25 -18.75
N PRO A 159 -14.07 4.98 -19.81
CA PRO A 159 -14.93 6.16 -19.69
C PRO A 159 -16.27 5.90 -19.00
N ARG A 160 -16.79 4.68 -19.04
CA ARG A 160 -18.02 4.29 -18.32
C ARG A 160 -17.79 4.14 -16.81
N VAL A 161 -16.61 3.67 -16.40
CA VAL A 161 -16.21 3.56 -14.99
C VAL A 161 -15.98 4.95 -14.43
N GLN A 162 -15.19 5.79 -15.12
CA GLN A 162 -14.97 7.19 -14.73
C GLN A 162 -16.30 7.95 -14.53
N LYS A 163 -17.21 7.88 -15.51
CA LYS A 163 -18.53 8.52 -15.41
C LYS A 163 -19.38 8.00 -14.24
N ALA A 164 -19.22 6.74 -13.85
CA ALA A 164 -19.93 6.20 -12.69
C ALA A 164 -19.34 6.72 -11.38
N ILE A 165 -18.01 6.81 -11.30
CA ILE A 165 -17.30 7.39 -10.16
C ILE A 165 -17.67 8.87 -9.98
N GLU A 166 -17.64 9.66 -11.06
CA GLU A 166 -18.01 11.09 -11.04
C GLU A 166 -19.48 11.34 -10.67
N LYS A 167 -20.37 10.36 -10.91
CA LYS A 167 -21.79 10.45 -10.56
C LYS A 167 -22.12 9.92 -9.18
N ALA A 168 -21.22 9.14 -8.55
CA ALA A 168 -21.48 8.51 -7.27
C ALA A 168 -21.71 9.54 -6.17
N ILE A 169 -20.92 10.63 -6.20
CA ILE A 169 -20.96 11.77 -5.28
C ILE A 169 -20.93 13.03 -6.17
N PRO A 170 -21.72 14.08 -5.88
CA PRO A 170 -21.66 15.32 -6.66
C PRO A 170 -20.23 15.85 -6.82
N MET A 171 -19.87 16.25 -8.04
CA MET A 171 -18.57 16.86 -8.31
C MET A 171 -18.44 18.19 -7.55
N PRO A 172 -17.28 18.46 -6.91
CA PRO A 172 -16.97 19.78 -6.41
C PRO A 172 -17.06 20.85 -7.50
N THR A 173 -17.59 22.01 -7.16
CA THR A 173 -17.81 23.12 -8.12
C THR A 173 -16.85 24.30 -7.91
N ASN A 174 -16.08 24.27 -6.82
CA ASN A 174 -15.05 25.26 -6.49
C ASN A 174 -13.88 24.57 -5.76
N VAL A 175 -12.75 25.29 -5.66
CA VAL A 175 -11.51 24.72 -5.08
C VAL A 175 -11.69 24.34 -3.62
N ALA A 176 -12.47 25.10 -2.84
CA ALA A 176 -12.70 24.82 -1.43
C ALA A 176 -13.44 23.48 -1.21
N GLN A 177 -14.49 23.22 -2.00
CA GLN A 177 -15.21 21.93 -1.98
C GLN A 177 -14.32 20.78 -2.43
N ALA A 178 -13.48 21.00 -3.46
CA ALA A 178 -12.56 19.98 -3.94
C ALA A 178 -11.50 19.66 -2.88
N TRP A 179 -11.02 20.67 -2.17
CA TRP A 179 -10.07 20.51 -1.08
C TRP A 179 -10.64 19.75 0.12
N GLU A 180 -11.88 20.04 0.52
CA GLU A 180 -12.57 19.30 1.59
C GLU A 180 -12.69 17.81 1.24
N GLU A 181 -13.10 17.50 0.00
CA GLU A 181 -13.19 16.12 -0.45
C GLU A 181 -11.79 15.46 -0.58
N LEU A 182 -10.79 16.17 -1.08
CA LEU A 182 -9.43 15.66 -1.20
C LEU A 182 -8.83 15.32 0.16
N SER A 183 -8.97 16.24 1.13
CA SER A 183 -8.51 16.08 2.50
C SER A 183 -9.12 14.84 3.15
N PHE A 184 -10.41 14.57 2.87
CA PHE A 184 -11.06 13.34 3.32
C PHE A 184 -10.39 12.09 2.73
N TRP A 185 -10.14 12.06 1.42
CA TRP A 185 -9.54 10.90 0.76
C TRP A 185 -8.08 10.66 1.16
N GLU A 186 -7.30 11.72 1.35
CA GLU A 186 -5.91 11.65 1.81
C GLU A 186 -5.85 11.13 3.26
N LEU A 187 -6.65 11.71 4.16
CA LEU A 187 -6.78 11.21 5.53
C LEU A 187 -7.22 9.75 5.55
N ARG A 188 -8.20 9.39 4.71
CA ARG A 188 -8.73 8.02 4.68
C ARG A 188 -7.68 7.00 4.26
N GLU A 189 -6.86 7.32 3.24
CA GLU A 189 -5.75 6.44 2.83
C GLU A 189 -4.71 6.29 3.93
N GLU A 190 -4.33 7.39 4.60
CA GLU A 190 -3.38 7.38 5.72
C GLU A 190 -3.91 6.54 6.89
N GLU A 191 -5.18 6.70 7.25
CA GLU A 191 -5.81 5.90 8.31
C GLU A 191 -5.78 4.39 7.98
N LEU A 192 -6.05 4.04 6.73
CA LEU A 192 -6.00 2.65 6.31
C LEU A 192 -4.55 2.11 6.25
N ASP A 193 -3.55 2.91 5.87
CA ASP A 193 -2.12 2.52 5.94
C ASP A 193 -1.75 2.12 7.37
N HIS A 194 -2.15 2.93 8.35
CA HIS A 194 -1.89 2.68 9.76
C HIS A 194 -2.62 1.45 10.31
N VAL A 195 -3.84 1.16 9.83
CA VAL A 195 -4.66 0.06 10.36
C VAL A 195 -4.36 -1.28 9.69
N VAL A 196 -4.26 -1.30 8.36
CA VAL A 196 -3.98 -2.52 7.58
C VAL A 196 -2.53 -2.95 7.74
N GLY A 197 -1.63 -1.97 7.89
CA GLY A 197 -0.25 -2.19 8.33
C GLY A 197 0.59 -2.89 7.26
N GLY A 198 0.97 -2.16 6.21
CA GLY A 198 2.13 -2.46 5.36
C GLY A 198 2.34 -3.94 5.03
N ILE A 199 1.28 -4.66 4.64
CA ILE A 199 1.43 -5.97 4.00
C ILE A 199 2.39 -5.74 2.83
N ASN A 200 3.48 -6.50 2.82
CA ASN A 200 4.62 -6.35 1.92
C ASN A 200 4.21 -5.80 0.53
N PRO A 201 4.71 -4.61 0.11
CA PRO A 201 4.39 -4.01 -1.18
C PRO A 201 4.62 -4.93 -2.38
N GLN A 202 5.42 -5.99 -2.20
CA GLN A 202 5.66 -7.02 -3.21
C GLN A 202 4.48 -7.97 -3.48
N PHE A 203 3.49 -8.13 -2.57
CA PHE A 203 2.52 -9.24 -2.65
C PHE A 203 1.04 -8.88 -2.48
N SER A 204 0.72 -7.64 -2.12
CA SER A 204 -0.65 -7.14 -2.24
C SER A 204 -0.58 -5.80 -2.96
N PRO A 205 -0.98 -5.74 -4.24
CA PRO A 205 -1.10 -4.49 -4.96
C PRO A 205 -2.29 -3.66 -4.47
N ASP A 206 -2.96 -4.07 -3.39
CA ASP A 206 -4.12 -3.35 -2.88
C ASP A 206 -3.60 -2.12 -2.14
N TRP A 207 -3.54 -1.00 -2.87
CA TRP A 207 -3.57 0.30 -2.24
C TRP A 207 -4.74 0.31 -1.26
N TYR A 208 -4.56 0.98 -0.12
CA TYR A 208 -5.50 0.80 0.97
C TYR A 208 -6.93 1.25 0.61
N LEU A 209 -7.04 2.25 -0.27
CA LEU A 209 -8.30 2.58 -0.94
C LEU A 209 -8.55 1.64 -2.12
N ALA A 210 -9.79 1.15 -2.22
CA ALA A 210 -10.25 0.45 -3.41
C ALA A 210 -10.05 1.30 -4.69
N ASP A 211 -9.76 0.63 -5.81
CA ASP A 211 -9.43 1.25 -7.11
C ASP A 211 -10.32 2.46 -7.49
N ALA A 212 -11.64 2.32 -7.34
CA ALA A 212 -12.58 3.38 -7.68
C ALA A 212 -12.46 4.60 -6.76
N CYS A 213 -12.18 4.39 -5.47
CA CYS A 213 -11.98 5.46 -4.49
C CYS A 213 -10.62 6.15 -4.70
N ALA A 214 -9.56 5.38 -4.96
CA ALA A 214 -8.25 5.94 -5.34
C ALA A 214 -8.36 6.79 -6.62
N HIS A 215 -9.12 6.32 -7.61
CA HIS A 215 -9.38 7.10 -8.82
C HIS A 215 -10.19 8.36 -8.55
N ARG A 216 -11.21 8.27 -7.68
CA ARG A 216 -11.98 9.44 -7.25
C ARG A 216 -11.07 10.50 -6.63
N ARG A 217 -10.19 10.09 -5.71
CA ARG A 217 -9.17 10.99 -5.13
C ARG A 217 -8.35 11.67 -6.22
N ASN A 218 -7.88 10.92 -7.22
CA ASN A 218 -7.07 11.49 -8.31
C ASN A 218 -7.86 12.54 -9.11
N ILE A 219 -9.12 12.28 -9.44
CA ILE A 219 -9.99 13.26 -10.11
C ILE A 219 -10.10 14.54 -9.26
N ILE A 220 -10.34 14.40 -7.95
CA ILE A 220 -10.47 15.55 -7.05
C ILE A 220 -9.15 16.31 -6.89
N ARG A 221 -8.03 15.60 -6.82
CA ARG A 221 -6.69 16.20 -6.81
C ARG A 221 -6.47 17.07 -8.03
N ASP A 222 -6.76 16.58 -9.24
CA ASP A 222 -6.63 17.39 -10.45
C ASP A 222 -7.52 18.66 -10.38
N LEU A 223 -8.71 18.59 -9.78
CA LEU A 223 -9.58 19.75 -9.57
C LEU A 223 -8.92 20.78 -8.64
N VAL A 224 -8.33 20.34 -7.53
CA VAL A 224 -7.61 21.20 -6.59
C VAL A 224 -6.38 21.80 -7.25
N GLU A 225 -5.59 21.01 -7.96
CA GLU A 225 -4.30 21.42 -8.53
C GLU A 225 -4.47 22.38 -9.71
N HIS A 226 -5.36 22.09 -10.67
CA HIS A 226 -5.37 22.85 -11.91
C HIS A 226 -6.71 22.89 -12.69
N LYS A 227 -7.67 21.98 -12.48
CA LYS A 227 -8.91 21.91 -13.29
C LYS A 227 -10.03 22.83 -12.83
N LEU A 228 -10.07 23.27 -11.56
CA LEU A 228 -11.00 24.31 -11.11
C LEU A 228 -10.34 25.68 -11.09
N ARG A 229 -11.15 26.71 -11.37
CA ARG A 229 -10.74 28.10 -11.25
C ARG A 229 -10.93 28.57 -9.81
N ALA A 230 -9.91 29.19 -9.21
CA ALA A 230 -10.08 29.82 -7.90
C ALA A 230 -10.97 31.08 -8.01
N GLN A 231 -11.98 31.18 -7.14
CA GLN A 231 -12.96 32.27 -7.18
C GLN A 231 -12.59 33.45 -6.28
N ASN A 232 -11.71 33.24 -5.30
CA ASN A 232 -11.36 34.23 -4.29
C ASN A 232 -9.95 33.95 -3.74
N ILE A 233 -9.44 34.88 -2.93
CA ILE A 233 -8.09 34.75 -2.35
C ILE A 233 -7.94 33.52 -1.46
N THR A 234 -8.99 33.10 -0.76
CA THR A 234 -8.96 31.91 0.10
C THR A 234 -8.75 30.63 -0.72
N GLU A 235 -9.41 30.49 -1.86
CA GLU A 235 -9.20 29.37 -2.77
C GLU A 235 -7.80 29.35 -3.40
N ILE A 236 -7.23 30.52 -3.69
CA ILE A 236 -5.84 30.64 -4.15
C ILE A 236 -4.87 30.20 -3.04
N GLN A 237 -5.12 30.59 -1.80
CA GLN A 237 -4.33 30.16 -0.64
C GLN A 237 -4.38 28.65 -0.47
N ILE A 238 -5.57 28.04 -0.52
CA ILE A 238 -5.74 26.58 -0.47
C ILE A 238 -4.89 25.88 -1.53
N ARG A 239 -4.99 26.31 -2.80
CA ARG A 239 -4.19 25.73 -3.89
C ARG A 239 -2.69 25.91 -3.65
N LEU A 240 -2.25 27.11 -3.26
CA LEU A 240 -0.83 27.39 -3.02
C LEU A 240 -0.27 26.53 -1.87
N GLU A 241 -0.99 26.42 -0.76
CA GLU A 241 -0.61 25.61 0.39
C GLU A 241 -0.53 24.12 0.00
N TYR A 242 -1.50 23.62 -0.76
CA TYR A 242 -1.48 22.25 -1.25
C TYR A 242 -0.27 21.99 -2.16
N LEU A 243 -0.07 22.82 -3.19
CA LEU A 243 1.04 22.65 -4.15
C LEU A 243 2.41 22.80 -3.48
N HIS A 244 2.53 23.65 -2.46
CA HIS A 244 3.74 23.76 -1.68
C HIS A 244 3.99 22.50 -0.85
N HIS A 245 2.95 21.97 -0.20
CA HIS A 245 3.02 20.76 0.61
C HIS A 245 3.40 19.51 -0.20
N THR A 246 2.82 19.36 -1.40
CA THR A 246 3.08 18.22 -2.28
C THR A 246 4.33 18.36 -3.14
N GLY A 247 4.93 19.55 -3.17
CA GLY A 247 6.10 19.86 -4.02
C GLY A 247 5.76 20.08 -5.50
N CYS A 248 4.48 20.12 -5.85
CA CYS A 248 3.97 20.29 -7.23
C CYS A 248 3.93 21.76 -7.70
N LEU A 249 4.45 22.71 -6.91
CA LEU A 249 4.47 24.13 -7.28
C LEU A 249 5.27 24.41 -8.57
N HIS A 250 6.22 23.53 -8.90
CA HIS A 250 7.07 23.66 -10.09
C HIS A 250 6.53 22.92 -11.32
N ASP A 251 5.43 22.18 -11.17
CA ASP A 251 4.82 21.46 -12.27
C ASP A 251 4.09 22.45 -13.20
N GLU A 252 4.16 22.20 -14.51
CA GLU A 252 3.71 23.15 -15.53
C GLU A 252 2.20 23.44 -15.44
N GLU A 253 1.37 22.40 -15.32
CA GLU A 253 -0.09 22.56 -15.28
C GLU A 253 -0.56 23.28 -13.99
N PRO A 254 -0.15 22.88 -12.76
CA PRO A 254 -0.53 23.60 -11.56
C PRO A 254 -0.01 25.03 -11.49
N ALA A 255 1.24 25.27 -11.92
CA ALA A 255 1.81 26.62 -11.94
C ALA A 255 1.04 27.55 -12.89
N THR A 256 0.67 27.05 -14.07
CA THR A 256 -0.11 27.79 -15.05
C THR A 256 -1.51 28.11 -14.53
N ALA A 257 -2.18 27.15 -13.89
CA ALA A 257 -3.49 27.37 -13.29
C ALA A 257 -3.44 28.43 -12.17
N LEU A 258 -2.42 28.38 -11.31
CA LEU A 258 -2.20 29.35 -10.23
C LEU A 258 -1.92 30.77 -10.77
N ILE A 259 -1.06 30.90 -11.79
CA ILE A 259 -0.79 32.20 -12.44
C ILE A 259 -2.10 32.78 -12.97
N ALA A 260 -2.85 31.97 -13.72
CA ALA A 260 -4.10 32.41 -14.26
C ALA A 260 -5.03 32.85 -13.10
N ASP A 261 -5.11 32.12 -11.99
CA ASP A 261 -6.03 32.45 -10.87
C ASP A 261 -5.71 33.83 -10.28
N LEU A 262 -4.41 34.14 -10.13
CA LEU A 262 -3.92 35.44 -9.69
C LEU A 262 -4.27 36.56 -10.68
N GLU A 263 -4.14 36.31 -11.99
CA GLU A 263 -4.52 37.27 -13.03
C GLU A 263 -6.01 37.59 -12.99
N ALA A 264 -6.87 36.57 -12.89
CA ALA A 264 -8.31 36.79 -12.77
C ALA A 264 -8.69 37.52 -11.48
N LEU A 265 -7.98 37.29 -10.38
CA LEU A 265 -8.20 38.06 -9.16
C LEU A 265 -7.80 39.53 -9.34
N ARG A 266 -6.66 39.80 -10.00
CA ARG A 266 -6.22 41.16 -10.32
C ARG A 266 -7.27 41.90 -11.15
N GLU A 267 -7.75 41.30 -12.22
CA GLU A 267 -8.77 41.90 -13.10
C GLU A 267 -10.06 42.25 -12.35
N ARG A 268 -10.52 41.38 -11.44
CA ARG A 268 -11.69 41.65 -10.59
C ARG A 268 -11.46 42.82 -9.66
N LEU A 269 -10.26 42.96 -9.10
CA LEU A 269 -9.92 44.08 -8.21
C LEU A 269 -9.85 45.40 -8.98
N GLU A 270 -9.28 45.39 -10.18
CA GLU A 270 -9.24 46.55 -11.08
C GLU A 270 -10.63 46.98 -11.55
N ALA A 271 -11.55 46.03 -11.76
CA ALA A 271 -12.94 46.34 -12.13
C ALA A 271 -13.76 46.97 -10.98
N LEU A 272 -13.28 46.88 -9.73
CA LEU A 272 -13.92 47.45 -8.55
C LEU A 272 -13.34 48.81 -8.13
N SER A 273 -12.21 49.23 -8.73
CA SER A 273 -11.53 50.52 -8.49
C SER A 273 -11.98 51.60 -9.46
#